data_AF-A0A6V7IP98-F1
#
_entry.id   AF-A0A6V7IP98-F1
#
_cell.length_a   1.000
_cell.length_b   1.000
_cell.length_c   1.000
_cell.angle_alpha   90.00
_cell.angle_beta   90.00
_cell.angle_gamma   90.00
#
_symmetry.space_group_name_H-M   'P 1'
#
loop_
_entity.id
_entity.type
_entity.pdbx_description
1 polymer ?
#
loop_
_entity_poly.entity_id
_entity_poly.type
_entity_poly.pdbx_seq_one_letter_code
_entity_poly.pdbx_strand_id
1 'polypeptide(L)'
;MEQIQRLGYKGEYHWVTTDDGYILRLDRITYSPVAGENSDRPVVYIQHGVIACSEMFVFWRHNSSLAYLLADTGYDVWLGNSRGTTNSRNHTHLSPDKHPFWHY
;
A
#
# COMPACT_ATOMS: atom_id res chain seq x y z
N MET A 1 -4.65 2.51 6.86
CA MET A 1 -5.49 1.36 7.29
C MET A 1 -6.71 1.77 8.09
N GLU A 2 -6.61 2.71 9.04
CA GLU A 2 -7.79 3.18 9.79
C GLU A 2 -8.91 3.69 8.85
N GLN A 3 -8.56 4.39 7.77
CA GLN A 3 -9.52 4.91 6.81
C GLN A 3 -10.35 3.83 6.11
N ILE A 4 -9.73 2.74 5.66
CA ILE A 4 -10.42 1.66 4.95
C ILE A 4 -11.35 0.88 5.91
N GLN A 5 -10.95 0.75 7.17
CA GLN A 5 -11.72 0.07 8.22
C GLN A 5 -13.04 0.77 8.51
N ARG A 6 -13.07 2.11 8.47
CA ARG A 6 -14.32 2.89 8.62
C ARG A 6 -15.35 2.62 7.54
N LEU A 7 -14.91 2.11 6.38
CA LEU A 7 -15.77 1.75 5.26
C LEU A 7 -16.10 0.25 5.22
N GLY A 8 -15.69 -0.53 6.24
CA GLY A 8 -15.97 -1.96 6.33
C GLY A 8 -14.96 -2.86 5.60
N TYR A 9 -13.91 -2.29 5.00
CA TYR A 9 -12.80 -3.08 4.46
C TYR A 9 -11.86 -3.52 5.58
N LYS A 10 -11.17 -4.65 5.37
CA LYS A 10 -10.02 -5.01 6.20
C LYS A 10 -8.76 -4.97 5.35
N GLY A 11 -7.64 -4.75 6.01
CA GLY A 11 -6.37 -4.85 5.36
C GLY A 11 -5.23 -4.93 6.35
N GLU A 12 -4.07 -5.20 5.80
CA GLU A 12 -2.81 -5.41 6.49
C GLU A 12 -1.70 -4.62 5.81
N TYR A 13 -0.54 -4.58 6.45
CA TYR A 13 0.68 -4.06 5.86
C TYR A 13 1.82 -5.07 5.98
N HIS A 14 2.72 -5.02 5.02
CA HIS A 14 3.91 -5.88 4.95
C HIS A 14 5.14 -5.01 4.80
N TRP A 15 6.20 -5.35 5.55
CA TRP A 15 7.51 -4.73 5.39
C TRP A 15 8.36 -5.55 4.43
N VAL A 16 8.92 -4.91 3.41
CA VAL A 16 9.83 -5.54 2.45
C VAL A 16 11.15 -4.80 2.45
N THR A 17 12.24 -5.55 2.61
CA THR A 17 13.60 -5.01 2.52
C THR A 17 14.12 -5.21 1.10
N THR A 18 14.54 -4.13 0.45
CA THR A 18 15.19 -4.19 -0.86
C THR A 18 16.64 -4.67 -0.74
N ASP A 19 17.25 -5.10 -1.84
CA ASP A 19 18.62 -5.62 -1.86
C ASP A 19 19.66 -4.63 -1.34
N ASP A 20 19.41 -3.33 -1.53
CA ASP A 20 20.25 -2.24 -1.04
C ASP A 20 19.85 -1.72 0.35
N GLY A 21 18.87 -2.35 1.01
CA GLY A 21 18.58 -2.15 2.43
C GLY A 21 17.48 -1.15 2.78
N TYR A 22 16.76 -0.60 1.79
CA TYR A 22 15.56 0.21 2.08
C TYR A 22 14.43 -0.68 2.56
N ILE A 23 13.67 -0.19 3.54
CA ILE A 23 12.53 -0.90 4.13
C ILE A 23 11.25 -0.22 3.66
N LEU A 24 10.53 -0.91 2.78
CA LEU A 24 9.30 -0.44 2.14
C LEU A 24 8.08 -1.01 2.85
N ARG A 25 7.03 -0.21 2.94
CA ARG A 25 5.70 -0.66 3.38
C ARG A 25 4.82 -0.93 2.17
N LEU A 26 4.28 -2.13 2.10
CA LEU A 26 3.17 -2.49 1.22
C LEU A 26 1.88 -2.51 2.03
N ASP A 27 0.80 -1.96 1.50
CA ASP A 27 -0.53 -2.08 2.08
C ASP A 27 -1.35 -3.07 1.25
N ARG A 28 -2.22 -3.86 1.90
CA ARG A 28 -3.06 -4.85 1.22
C ARG A 28 -4.49 -4.80 1.73
N ILE A 29 -5.47 -4.88 0.82
CA ILE A 29 -6.89 -5.02 1.17
C ILE A 29 -7.26 -6.50 1.17
N THR A 30 -7.48 -7.06 2.36
CA THR A 30 -7.73 -8.49 2.58
C THR A 30 -9.20 -8.86 2.59
N TYR A 31 -10.09 -7.88 2.76
CA TYR A 31 -11.54 -8.09 2.81
C TYR A 31 -12.27 -6.89 2.21
N SER A 32 -13.28 -7.17 1.39
CA SER A 32 -14.27 -6.19 0.92
C SER A 32 -15.65 -6.50 1.53
N PRO A 33 -16.42 -5.48 1.96
CA PRO A 33 -17.79 -5.68 2.39
C PRO A 33 -18.74 -6.13 1.26
N VAL A 34 -18.33 -5.98 -0.01
CA VAL A 34 -19.11 -6.39 -1.20
C VAL A 34 -18.72 -7.79 -1.68
N ALA A 35 -17.42 -8.04 -1.85
CA ALA A 35 -16.93 -9.34 -2.34
C ALA A 35 -16.76 -10.39 -1.22
N GLY A 36 -16.74 -9.96 0.04
CA GLY A 36 -16.49 -10.83 1.18
C GLY A 36 -15.03 -11.24 1.33
N GLU A 37 -14.84 -12.39 1.98
CA GLU A 37 -13.53 -13.01 2.18
C GLU A 37 -13.35 -14.15 1.17
N ASN A 38 -12.34 -14.02 0.30
CA ASN A 38 -11.97 -15.07 -0.65
C ASN A 38 -10.45 -15.18 -0.73
N SER A 39 -9.93 -16.40 -0.58
CA SER A 39 -8.49 -16.69 -0.61
C SER A 39 -7.95 -16.91 -2.02
N ASP A 40 -8.80 -17.23 -2.99
CA ASP A 40 -8.43 -17.46 -4.39
C ASP A 40 -8.83 -16.26 -5.26
N ARG A 41 -8.09 -15.16 -5.10
CA ARG A 41 -8.31 -13.89 -5.79
C ARG A 41 -7.13 -13.54 -6.68
N PRO A 42 -7.33 -13.10 -7.93
CA PRO A 42 -6.24 -12.60 -8.75
C PRO A 42 -5.61 -11.37 -8.08
N VAL A 43 -4.27 -11.36 -8.01
CA VAL A 43 -3.52 -10.27 -7.41
C VAL A 43 -3.42 -9.10 -8.36
N VAL A 44 -3.69 -7.90 -7.85
CA VAL A 44 -3.39 -6.63 -8.55
C VAL A 44 -2.49 -5.80 -7.67
N TYR A 45 -1.39 -5.33 -8.26
CA TYR A 45 -0.46 -4.40 -7.65
C TYR A 45 -0.64 -3.00 -8.22
N ILE A 46 -0.82 -2.01 -7.36
CA ILE A 46 -1.00 -0.61 -7.75
C ILE A 46 0.18 0.22 -7.22
N GLN A 47 0.88 0.88 -8.14
CA GLN A 47 2.01 1.76 -7.83
C GLN A 47 1.62 3.22 -8.02
N HIS A 48 1.96 4.07 -7.05
CA HIS A 48 1.76 5.51 -7.18
C HIS A 48 2.81 6.15 -8.10
N GLY A 49 2.52 7.37 -8.59
CA GLY A 49 3.42 8.16 -9.41
C GLY A 49 4.41 9.03 -8.60
N VAL A 50 4.91 10.08 -9.25
CA VAL A 50 5.87 11.04 -8.66
C VAL A 50 5.19 11.88 -7.56
N ILE A 51 5.87 12.06 -6.42
CA ILE A 51 5.39 12.84 -5.26
C ILE A 51 4.00 12.37 -4.78
N ALA A 52 3.88 11.06 -4.56
CA ALA A 52 2.64 10.39 -4.16
C ALA A 52 2.92 9.26 -3.16
N CYS A 53 1.86 8.59 -2.68
CA CYS A 53 1.92 7.44 -1.78
C CYS A 53 0.72 6.48 -2.01
N SER A 54 0.77 5.29 -1.41
CA SER A 54 -0.29 4.27 -1.53
C SER A 54 -1.67 4.77 -1.10
N GLU A 55 -1.74 5.70 -0.13
CA GLU A 55 -3.00 6.24 0.40
C GLU A 55 -3.87 6.90 -0.66
N MET A 56 -3.30 7.40 -1.76
CA MET A 56 -4.07 8.03 -2.83
C MET A 56 -5.12 7.09 -3.44
N PHE A 57 -4.85 5.78 -3.43
CA PHE A 57 -5.76 4.78 -3.98
C PHE A 57 -6.89 4.37 -3.04
N VAL A 58 -6.90 4.88 -1.80
CA VAL A 58 -7.91 4.61 -0.77
C VAL A 58 -8.48 5.88 -0.13
N PHE A 59 -8.01 7.06 -0.58
CA PHE A 59 -8.32 8.35 0.03
C PHE A 59 -9.79 8.77 -0.10
N TRP A 60 -10.43 8.45 -1.21
CA TRP A 60 -11.83 8.82 -1.45
C TRP A 60 -12.79 7.79 -0.84
N ARG A 61 -14.06 7.82 -1.28
CA ARG A 61 -15.10 6.90 -0.82
C ARG A 61 -15.12 5.59 -1.62
N HIS A 62 -15.82 4.61 -1.08
CA HIS A 62 -16.03 3.25 -1.62
C HIS A 62 -16.15 3.20 -3.15
N ASN A 63 -17.01 4.01 -3.75
CA ASN A 63 -17.29 3.97 -5.20
C ASN A 63 -16.44 4.93 -6.04
N SER A 64 -15.35 5.47 -5.51
CA SER A 64 -14.52 6.47 -6.20
C SER A 64 -13.02 6.22 -6.10
N SER A 65 -12.61 5.24 -5.29
CA SER A 65 -11.20 4.87 -5.16
C SER A 65 -10.93 3.57 -5.91
N LEU A 66 -9.89 3.56 -6.75
CA LEU A 66 -9.54 2.41 -7.58
C LEU A 66 -9.33 1.12 -6.76
N ALA A 67 -8.68 1.22 -5.59
CA ALA A 67 -8.42 0.04 -4.76
C ALA A 67 -9.71 -0.59 -4.22
N TYR A 68 -10.72 0.22 -3.89
CA TYR A 68 -12.02 -0.26 -3.44
C TYR A 68 -12.79 -0.94 -4.56
N LEU A 69 -12.84 -0.32 -5.75
CA LEU A 69 -13.50 -0.90 -6.92
C LEU A 69 -12.89 -2.26 -7.32
N LEU A 70 -11.56 -2.39 -7.24
CA LEU A 70 -10.89 -3.66 -7.50
C LEU A 70 -11.14 -4.70 -6.40
N ALA A 71 -11.11 -4.30 -5.13
CA ALA A 71 -11.42 -5.22 -4.02
C ALA A 71 -12.87 -5.74 -4.10
N ASP A 72 -13.81 -4.86 -4.44
CA ASP A 72 -15.24 -5.20 -4.58
C ASP A 72 -15.52 -6.11 -5.79
N THR A 73 -14.66 -6.07 -6.81
CA THR A 73 -14.73 -6.97 -7.98
C THR A 73 -13.96 -8.27 -7.78
N GLY A 74 -13.45 -8.53 -6.57
CA GLY A 74 -12.85 -9.80 -6.19
C GLY A 74 -11.34 -9.90 -6.39
N TYR A 75 -10.63 -8.79 -6.58
CA TYR A 75 -9.16 -8.80 -6.64
C TYR A 75 -8.53 -8.79 -5.25
N ASP A 76 -7.33 -9.36 -5.14
CA ASP A 76 -6.43 -9.16 -4.01
C ASP A 76 -5.54 -7.94 -4.28
N VAL A 77 -5.86 -6.83 -3.62
CA VAL A 77 -5.29 -5.53 -3.95
C VAL A 77 -4.10 -5.22 -3.07
N TRP A 78 -2.95 -5.03 -3.70
CA TRP A 78 -1.70 -4.60 -3.08
C TRP A 78 -1.33 -3.20 -3.54
N LEU A 79 -0.91 -2.36 -2.60
CA LEU A 79 -0.56 -0.97 -2.82
C LEU A 79 0.91 -0.76 -2.46
N GLY A 80 1.68 -0.37 -3.45
CA GLY A 80 3.11 -0.12 -3.32
C GLY A 80 3.43 1.26 -2.76
N ASN A 81 4.54 1.35 -2.05
CA ASN A 81 5.19 2.62 -1.73
C ASN A 81 6.64 2.61 -2.22
N SER A 82 7.04 3.67 -2.90
CA SER A 82 8.44 3.90 -3.25
C SER A 82 9.25 4.35 -2.03
N ARG A 83 10.54 4.01 -2.02
CA ARG A 83 11.51 4.52 -1.02
C ARG A 83 11.42 6.03 -0.88
N GLY A 84 11.52 6.51 0.36
CA GLY A 84 11.48 7.94 0.69
C GLY A 84 10.08 8.54 0.85
N THR A 85 9.01 7.83 0.47
CA THR A 85 7.64 8.23 0.85
C THR A 85 7.43 8.14 2.35
N THR A 86 6.39 8.80 2.89
CA THR A 86 6.07 8.83 4.33
C THR A 86 6.10 7.44 4.97
N ASN A 87 5.56 6.42 4.28
CA ASN A 87 5.47 5.04 4.79
C ASN A 87 6.68 4.17 4.46
N SER A 88 7.64 4.67 3.69
CA SER A 88 8.83 3.92 3.23
C SER A 88 10.10 4.76 3.36
N ARG A 89 10.18 5.56 4.43
CA ARG A 89 11.34 6.39 4.80
C ARG A 89 12.18 5.69 5.87
N ASN A 90 12.64 4.48 5.57
CA ASN A 90 13.39 3.63 6.50
C ASN A 90 14.46 2.79 5.77
N HIS A 91 15.53 2.41 6.47
CA HIS A 91 16.65 1.64 5.95
C HIS A 91 17.31 0.84 7.07
N THR A 92 17.91 -0.30 6.74
CA THR A 92 18.67 -1.15 7.67
C THR A 92 19.83 -0.45 8.39
N HIS A 93 20.47 0.55 7.76
CA HIS A 93 21.70 1.18 8.27
C HIS A 93 21.75 2.70 8.07
N LEU A 94 21.06 3.25 7.08
CA LEU A 94 21.11 4.67 6.76
C LEU A 94 20.04 5.47 7.51
N SER A 95 20.43 6.60 8.08
CA SER A 95 19.47 7.54 8.67
C SER A 95 18.80 8.39 7.58
N PRO A 96 17.46 8.51 7.59
CA PRO A 96 16.73 9.29 6.59
C PRO A 96 16.94 10.81 6.70
N ASP A 97 17.63 11.28 7.75
CA ASP A 97 18.00 12.68 7.94
C ASP A 97 19.41 13.00 7.41
N LYS A 98 20.06 12.03 6.78
CA LYS A 98 21.41 12.17 6.21
C LYS A 98 21.38 11.97 4.69
N HIS A 99 22.25 12.71 4.00
CA HIS A 99 22.37 12.67 2.55
C HIS A 99 22.52 11.26 1.95
N PRO A 100 23.30 10.32 2.54
CA PRO A 100 23.46 8.98 1.96
C PRO A 100 22.14 8.21 1.77
N PHE A 101 21.13 8.43 2.62
CA PHE A 101 19.83 7.80 2.46
C PHE A 101 19.11 8.24 1.17
N TRP A 102 19.45 9.40 0.61
CA TRP A 102 18.79 9.95 -0.58
C TRP A 102 19.59 9.76 -1.86
N HIS A 103 20.69 9.01 -1.79
CA HIS A 103 21.62 8.77 -2.90
C HIS A 103 21.50 7.31 -3.37
N TYR A 104 20.39 6.99 -4.01
CA TYR A 104 20.06 5.68 -4.56
C TYR A 104 19.95 5.68 -6.09
#